data_AF-A0A8J2MHV4-F1
#
_entry.id   AF-A0A8J2MHV4-F1
#
_cell.length_a   1.000
_cell.length_b   1.000
_cell.length_c   1.000
_cell.angle_alpha   90.00
_cell.angle_beta   90.00
_cell.angle_gamma   90.00
#
_symmetry.space_group_name_H-M   'P 1'
#
loop_
_entity.id
_entity.type
_entity.pdbx_description
1 polymer ?
#
loop_
_entity_poly.entity_id
_entity_poly.type
_entity_poly.pdbx_seq_one_letter_code
_entity_poly.pdbx_strand_id
1 'polypeptide(L)'
;MKNLAREEIEVNPKLQLLRRLIRQCYRQNITHSWIKEDGTAEEKTDGALVCPRTFDGFLCWDETPAGATAFQSCPGFVIGFDPKRYAYKKCMENGVWFLHPEGNRPWTNYTTCVDIDDLNVFVKEKVAMRCFLAIGWGLSLVIIIIYAVVRYHIPGATERCWMEQSEAFWIITVPVIPLFGLHFVLIPFRPSPEMPGEKLYQVVSALLTSLQGVCVAVLFCFTNHDVVTAAKTYISRYVQHNDVIPMTGLAPRDGTAQV
;
A
#
# COMPACT_ATOMS: atom_id res chain seq x y z
N MET A 1 -24.77 -23.28 21.17
CA MET A 1 -24.23 -21.90 21.37
C MET A 1 -22.71 -21.83 21.45
N LYS A 2 -22.00 -22.64 22.26
CA LYS A 2 -20.51 -22.63 22.31
C LYS A 2 -19.81 -22.98 20.98
N ASN A 3 -20.47 -23.75 20.11
CA ASN A 3 -19.90 -24.16 18.81
C ASN A 3 -20.04 -23.06 17.76
N LEU A 4 -21.21 -22.40 17.68
CA LEU A 4 -21.46 -21.25 16.79
C LEU A 4 -20.48 -20.09 17.06
N ALA A 5 -20.26 -19.74 18.34
CA ALA A 5 -19.29 -18.70 18.71
C ALA A 5 -17.83 -19.10 18.43
N ARG A 6 -17.52 -20.40 18.35
CA ARG A 6 -16.17 -20.89 18.02
C ARG A 6 -15.92 -20.84 16.51
N GLU A 7 -16.91 -21.21 15.70
CA GLU A 7 -16.88 -21.06 14.25
C GLU A 7 -16.71 -19.59 13.83
N GLU A 8 -17.46 -18.67 14.44
CA GLU A 8 -17.37 -17.24 14.11
C GLU A 8 -15.97 -16.65 14.38
N ILE A 9 -15.32 -17.09 15.47
CA ILE A 9 -13.93 -16.72 15.80
C ILE A 9 -12.93 -17.31 14.81
N GLU A 10 -13.20 -18.50 14.27
CA GLU A 10 -12.31 -19.17 13.32
C GLU A 10 -12.40 -18.58 11.91
N VAL A 11 -13.56 -18.05 11.53
CA VAL A 11 -13.76 -17.41 10.22
C VAL A 11 -13.25 -15.96 10.19
N ASN A 12 -13.33 -15.22 11.31
CA ASN A 12 -12.99 -13.79 11.33
C ASN A 12 -11.53 -13.53 11.73
N PRO A 13 -10.65 -13.05 10.82
CA PRO A 13 -9.23 -12.85 11.11
C PRO A 13 -8.98 -11.78 12.19
N LYS A 14 -9.86 -10.78 12.33
CA LYS A 14 -9.74 -9.75 13.37
C LYS A 14 -10.01 -10.33 14.75
N LEU A 15 -11.02 -11.19 14.85
CA LEU A 15 -11.39 -11.85 16.10
C LEU A 15 -10.34 -12.89 16.52
N GLN A 16 -9.71 -13.56 15.54
CA GLN A 16 -8.52 -14.39 15.78
C GLN A 16 -7.35 -13.58 16.35
N LEU A 17 -7.03 -12.43 15.75
CA LEU A 17 -5.95 -11.56 16.21
C LEU A 17 -6.19 -11.08 17.63
N LEU A 18 -7.38 -10.54 17.92
CA LEU A 18 -7.76 -10.09 19.25
C LEU A 18 -7.60 -11.20 20.29
N ARG A 19 -8.06 -12.41 19.97
CA ARG A 19 -7.94 -13.57 20.87
C ARG A 19 -6.49 -14.01 21.08
N ARG A 20 -5.59 -13.80 20.12
CA ARG A 20 -4.16 -14.06 20.27
C ARG A 20 -3.52 -13.01 21.19
N LEU A 21 -3.82 -11.73 20.97
CA LEU A 21 -3.30 -10.61 21.77
C LEU A 21 -3.72 -10.72 23.25
N ILE A 22 -5.01 -10.97 23.51
CA ILE A 22 -5.50 -11.15 24.89
C ILE A 22 -4.82 -12.34 25.57
N ARG A 23 -4.67 -13.48 24.87
CA ARG A 23 -3.97 -14.65 25.43
C ARG A 23 -2.50 -14.40 25.70
N GLN A 24 -1.85 -13.57 24.90
CA GLN A 24 -0.46 -13.18 25.11
C GLN A 24 -0.32 -12.26 26.33
N CYS A 25 -1.25 -11.32 26.51
CA CYS A 25 -1.24 -10.36 27.60
C CYS A 25 -1.25 -11.01 29.00
N TYR A 26 -2.12 -12.01 29.20
CA TYR A 26 -2.24 -12.69 30.51
C TYR A 26 -1.26 -13.86 30.68
N ARG A 27 -0.21 -13.94 29.86
CA ARG A 27 0.84 -14.93 30.01
C ARG A 27 1.86 -14.41 31.04
N GLN A 28 2.02 -15.11 32.17
CA GLN A 28 2.81 -14.65 33.32
C GLN A 28 4.30 -14.41 33.05
N ASN A 29 4.87 -14.92 31.96
CA ASN A 29 6.31 -14.89 31.69
C ASN A 29 6.78 -13.72 30.81
N ILE A 30 5.93 -12.74 30.49
CA ILE A 30 6.29 -11.64 29.58
C ILE A 30 5.97 -10.30 30.24
N THR A 31 6.95 -9.40 30.25
CA THR A 31 6.75 -7.97 30.52
C THR A 31 6.54 -7.25 29.19
N HIS A 32 5.53 -6.40 29.17
CA HIS A 32 5.01 -5.71 27.99
C HIS A 32 5.23 -4.20 28.13
N SER A 33 4.99 -3.64 29.30
CA SER A 33 5.13 -2.20 29.57
C SER A 33 6.29 -1.91 30.51
N TRP A 34 6.88 -0.73 30.38
CA TRP A 34 7.92 -0.24 31.28
C TRP A 34 7.51 1.09 31.91
N ILE A 35 8.12 1.41 33.04
CA ILE A 35 7.90 2.68 33.75
C ILE A 35 9.14 3.53 33.53
N LYS A 36 8.97 4.84 33.35
CA LYS A 36 10.09 5.76 33.30
C LYS A 36 10.60 5.96 34.73
N GLU A 37 11.87 5.69 34.99
CA GLU A 37 12.53 6.00 36.27
C GLU A 37 12.59 7.52 36.45
N ASP A 38 11.52 8.13 36.95
CA ASP A 38 11.66 9.38 37.71
C ASP A 38 12.19 8.96 39.09
N GLY A 39 13.18 9.68 39.62
CA GLY A 39 14.01 9.32 40.78
C GLY A 39 13.30 9.15 42.15
N THR A 40 12.07 8.68 42.17
CA THR A 40 11.31 8.22 43.34
C THR A 40 11.00 6.73 43.18
N ALA A 41 12.04 5.90 43.19
CA ALA A 41 11.88 4.47 43.44
C ALA A 41 11.52 4.29 44.93
N GLU A 42 10.25 4.42 45.27
CA GLU A 42 9.77 3.93 46.56
C GLU A 42 10.00 2.41 46.57
N GLU A 43 10.89 2.01 47.49
CA GLU A 43 11.18 0.63 47.83
C GLU A 43 9.86 -0.12 48.08
N LYS A 44 9.79 -1.36 47.60
CA LYS A 44 8.61 -2.22 47.62
C LYS A 44 8.14 -2.45 49.07
N THR A 45 7.35 -1.52 49.58
CA THR A 45 6.68 -1.60 50.87
C THR A 45 5.55 -2.61 50.74
N ASP A 46 5.49 -3.53 51.71
CA ASP A 46 4.47 -4.56 51.78
C ASP A 46 3.10 -3.86 51.98
N GLY A 47 2.37 -3.62 50.88
CA GLY A 47 1.15 -2.80 50.84
C GLY A 47 1.11 -1.66 49.81
N ALA A 48 2.12 -1.49 48.94
CA ALA A 48 2.10 -0.48 47.88
C ALA A 48 0.88 -0.67 46.96
N LEU A 49 0.07 0.40 46.78
CA LEU A 49 -1.05 0.40 45.84
C LEU A 49 -0.52 0.24 44.42
N VAL A 50 -1.11 -0.69 43.66
CA VAL A 50 -0.75 -0.95 42.26
C VAL A 50 -2.01 -0.99 41.39
N CYS A 51 -1.89 -0.50 40.16
CA CYS A 51 -2.90 -0.72 39.14
C CYS A 51 -2.78 -2.15 38.59
N PRO A 52 -3.90 -2.89 38.47
CA PRO A 52 -3.88 -4.26 38.01
C PRO A 52 -3.58 -4.37 36.51
N ARG A 53 -2.98 -5.50 36.10
CA ARG A 53 -2.73 -5.83 34.69
C ARG A 53 -4.02 -5.84 33.87
N THR A 54 -4.04 -5.12 32.75
CA THR A 54 -5.23 -4.97 31.91
C THR A 54 -4.89 -4.97 30.42
N PHE A 55 -5.81 -5.50 29.61
CA PHE A 55 -5.78 -5.36 28.16
C PHE A 55 -6.75 -4.25 27.73
N ASP A 56 -6.32 -3.33 26.86
CA ASP A 56 -7.13 -2.18 26.45
C ASP A 56 -7.74 -2.29 25.04
N GLY A 57 -7.52 -3.41 24.34
CA GLY A 57 -7.98 -3.64 22.98
C GLY A 57 -6.84 -3.81 21.98
N PHE A 58 -5.70 -3.18 22.24
CA PHE A 58 -4.52 -3.27 21.38
C PHE A 58 -3.29 -3.76 22.13
N LEU A 59 -3.07 -3.21 23.33
CA LEU A 59 -1.86 -3.36 24.11
C LEU A 59 -2.14 -3.99 25.47
N CYS A 60 -1.11 -4.66 26.01
CA CYS A 60 -1.15 -5.23 27.35
C CYS A 60 -0.42 -4.31 28.31
N TRP A 61 -1.09 -3.91 29.40
CA TRP A 61 -0.53 -3.06 30.43
C TRP A 61 -0.27 -3.89 31.68
N ASP A 62 0.98 -3.92 32.13
CA ASP A 62 1.38 -4.70 33.30
C ASP A 62 1.02 -4.00 34.61
N GLU A 63 1.22 -4.71 35.71
CA GLU A 63 1.05 -4.15 37.05
C GLU A 63 1.99 -2.95 37.23
N THR A 64 1.40 -1.81 37.58
CA THR A 64 2.10 -0.53 37.63
C THR A 64 1.87 0.11 39.00
N PRO A 65 2.90 0.59 39.71
CA PRO A 65 2.76 1.29 40.97
C PRO A 65 1.83 2.51 40.87
N ALA A 66 1.08 2.77 41.93
CA ALA A 66 0.23 3.95 42.04
C ALA A 66 1.06 5.24 41.87
N GLY A 67 0.51 6.20 41.12
CA GLY A 67 1.21 7.44 40.76
C GLY A 67 2.17 7.35 39.58
N ALA A 68 2.54 6.13 39.13
CA ALA A 68 3.45 5.95 37.99
C ALA A 68 2.73 5.95 36.64
N THR A 69 3.51 6.18 35.57
CA THR A 69 3.05 6.09 34.18
C THR A 69 3.75 4.94 33.47
N ALA A 70 2.95 4.03 32.93
CA ALA A 70 3.43 2.93 32.11
C ALA A 70 3.54 3.36 30.64
N PHE A 71 4.58 2.88 29.96
CA PHE A 71 4.87 3.13 28.55
C PHE A 71 4.99 1.81 27.78
N GLN A 72 4.59 1.85 26.50
CA GLN A 72 4.75 0.73 25.57
C GLN A 72 4.89 1.25 24.14
N SER A 73 5.65 0.55 23.30
CA SER A 73 5.76 0.89 21.86
C SER A 73 4.41 0.79 21.16
N CYS A 74 4.16 1.70 20.23
CA CYS A 74 2.92 1.71 19.47
C CYS A 74 2.77 0.43 18.62
N PRO A 75 1.57 -0.15 18.52
CA PRO A 75 1.33 -1.39 17.80
C PRO A 75 1.45 -1.19 16.28
N GLY A 76 2.42 -1.86 15.65
CA GLY A 76 2.63 -1.78 14.20
C GLY A 76 1.55 -2.44 13.33
N PHE A 77 0.59 -3.16 13.93
CA PHE A 77 -0.55 -3.72 13.19
C PHE A 77 -1.68 -2.72 12.98
N VAL A 78 -1.66 -1.57 13.67
CA VAL A 78 -2.65 -0.49 13.49
C VAL A 78 -2.17 0.40 12.35
N ILE A 79 -3.01 0.52 11.31
CA ILE A 79 -2.70 1.34 10.15
C ILE A 79 -2.62 2.81 10.58
N GLY A 80 -1.49 3.46 10.28
CA GLY A 80 -1.24 4.87 10.61
C GLY A 80 -0.53 5.12 11.93
N PHE A 81 -0.15 4.08 12.67
CA PHE A 81 0.68 4.21 13.88
C PHE A 81 2.17 4.01 13.54
N ASP A 82 3.05 4.82 14.15
CA ASP A 82 4.50 4.67 14.06
C ASP A 82 5.04 3.79 15.22
N PRO A 83 5.59 2.59 14.94
CA PRO A 83 6.14 1.70 15.97
C PRO A 83 7.32 2.28 16.75
N LYS A 84 7.97 3.34 16.26
CA LYS A 84 9.06 4.04 16.95
C LYS A 84 8.58 4.92 18.10
N ARG A 85 7.29 5.27 18.10
CA ARG A 85 6.67 6.10 19.14
C ARG A 85 6.09 5.22 20.25
N TYR A 86 5.66 5.86 21.33
CA TYR A 86 5.18 5.16 22.53
C TYR A 86 3.78 5.64 22.92
N ALA A 87 2.91 4.69 23.24
CA ALA A 87 1.67 4.92 23.95
C ALA A 87 1.95 4.89 25.46
N TYR A 88 1.10 5.56 26.25
CA TYR A 88 1.24 5.55 27.70
C TYR A 88 -0.09 5.48 28.43
N LYS A 89 -0.04 4.93 29.63
CA LYS A 89 -1.18 4.79 30.52
C LYS A 89 -0.81 5.19 31.93
N LYS A 90 -1.59 6.08 32.53
CA LYS A 90 -1.32 6.64 33.86
C LYS A 90 -2.06 5.85 34.93
N CYS A 91 -1.33 5.40 35.95
CA CYS A 91 -1.89 4.86 37.18
C CYS A 91 -2.05 5.99 38.20
N MET A 92 -3.25 6.14 38.77
CA MET A 92 -3.52 7.16 39.78
C MET A 92 -3.01 6.69 41.16
N GLU A 93 -2.83 7.62 42.10
CA GLU A 93 -2.36 7.33 43.47
C GLU A 93 -3.30 6.39 44.25
N ASN A 94 -4.58 6.33 43.87
CA ASN A 94 -5.58 5.43 44.45
C ASN A 94 -5.50 3.98 43.93
N GLY A 95 -4.52 3.65 43.08
CA GLY A 95 -4.39 2.31 42.47
C GLY A 95 -5.37 2.02 41.34
N VAL A 96 -6.02 3.04 40.77
CA VAL A 96 -6.95 2.91 39.64
C VAL A 96 -6.36 3.53 38.38
N TRP A 97 -6.58 2.89 37.24
CA TRP A 97 -6.19 3.45 35.94
C TRP A 97 -6.93 4.76 35.65
N PHE A 98 -6.23 5.73 35.04
CA PHE A 98 -6.83 6.99 34.64
C PHE A 98 -8.08 6.78 33.78
N LEU A 99 -9.18 7.45 34.17
CA LEU A 99 -10.47 7.39 33.50
C LEU A 99 -10.64 8.60 32.59
N HIS A 100 -11.07 8.38 31.35
CA HIS A 100 -11.35 9.50 30.44
C HIS A 100 -12.54 10.32 30.97
N PRO A 101 -12.46 11.67 30.98
CA PRO A 101 -13.52 12.54 31.53
C PRO A 101 -14.89 12.34 30.86
N GLU A 102 -14.91 12.03 29.57
CA GLU A 102 -16.16 11.81 28.82
C GLU A 102 -16.66 10.35 28.87
N GLY A 103 -15.77 9.40 29.20
CA GLY A 103 -16.03 7.96 28.99
C GLY A 103 -16.17 7.13 30.26
N ASN A 104 -15.76 7.66 31.43
CA ASN A 104 -15.67 6.97 32.72
C ASN A 104 -15.10 5.53 32.64
N ARG A 105 -14.19 5.32 31.69
CA ARG A 105 -13.52 4.04 31.40
C ARG A 105 -12.02 4.24 31.43
N PRO A 106 -11.23 3.22 31.79
CA PRO A 106 -9.77 3.27 31.75
C PRO A 106 -9.31 3.68 30.35
N TRP A 107 -8.48 4.71 30.27
CA TRP A 107 -8.04 5.27 29.00
C TRP A 107 -6.54 5.18 28.84
N THR A 108 -6.13 4.89 27.61
CA THR A 108 -4.74 4.83 27.19
C THR A 108 -4.51 5.94 26.17
N ASN A 109 -3.43 6.70 26.33
CA ASN A 109 -3.11 7.76 25.40
C ASN A 109 -2.35 7.21 24.18
N TYR A 110 -2.99 7.28 23.01
CA TYR A 110 -2.43 6.90 21.71
C TYR A 110 -2.17 8.09 20.77
N THR A 111 -2.38 9.33 21.21
CA THR A 111 -2.24 10.50 20.31
C THR A 111 -0.80 10.66 19.82
N THR A 112 0.17 10.24 20.63
CA THR A 112 1.59 10.20 20.28
C THR A 112 1.91 9.20 19.17
N CYS A 113 1.12 8.14 18.99
CA CYS A 113 1.38 7.10 18.00
C CYS A 113 1.12 7.53 16.57
N VAL A 114 0.33 8.59 16.35
CA VAL A 114 -0.03 9.04 15.00
C VAL A 114 1.05 9.97 14.46
N ASP A 115 1.63 9.60 13.32
CA ASP A 115 2.50 10.50 12.55
C ASP A 115 1.65 11.34 11.57
N ILE A 116 1.52 12.62 11.88
CA ILE A 116 0.73 13.57 11.09
C ILE A 116 1.47 13.94 9.79
N ASP A 117 2.81 13.90 9.79
CA ASP A 117 3.61 14.29 8.63
C ASP A 117 3.51 13.24 7.51
N ASP A 118 3.57 11.96 7.87
CA ASP A 118 3.33 10.85 6.93
C ASP A 118 1.93 10.94 6.31
N LEU A 119 0.90 11.21 7.13
CA LEU A 119 -0.47 11.35 6.64
C LEU A 119 -0.61 12.50 5.63
N ASN A 120 0.06 13.63 5.89
CA ASN A 120 0.05 14.79 4.99
C ASN A 120 0.75 14.48 3.66
N VAL A 121 1.82 13.68 3.65
CA VAL A 121 2.48 13.23 2.41
C VAL A 121 1.53 12.39 1.57
N PHE A 122 0.86 11.39 2.15
CA PHE A 122 -0.08 10.54 1.41
C PHE A 122 -1.27 11.32 0.84
N VAL A 123 -1.77 12.33 1.57
CA VAL A 123 -2.84 13.20 1.08
C VAL A 123 -2.34 14.05 -0.09
N LYS A 124 -1.15 14.63 0.03
CA LYS A 124 -0.53 15.44 -1.03
C LYS A 124 -0.27 14.62 -2.29
N GLU A 125 0.21 13.38 -2.15
CA GLU A 125 0.40 12.45 -3.28
C GLU A 125 -0.92 12.10 -3.97
N LYS A 126 -1.98 11.80 -3.20
CA LYS A 126 -3.30 11.51 -3.77
C LYS A 126 -3.90 12.71 -4.51
N VAL A 127 -3.75 13.91 -3.95
CA VAL A 127 -4.21 15.14 -4.60
C VAL A 127 -3.41 15.40 -5.88
N ALA A 128 -2.08 15.30 -5.82
CA ALA A 128 -1.23 15.45 -6.99
C ALA A 128 -1.57 14.45 -8.09
N MET A 129 -1.76 13.17 -7.75
CA MET A 129 -2.17 12.13 -8.70
C MET A 129 -3.51 12.45 -9.37
N ARG A 130 -4.50 12.92 -8.61
CA ARG A 130 -5.78 13.37 -9.17
C ARG A 130 -5.62 14.59 -10.09
N CYS A 131 -4.76 15.53 -9.74
CA CYS A 131 -4.44 16.67 -10.59
C CYS A 131 -3.77 16.23 -11.91
N PHE A 132 -2.81 15.31 -11.88
CA PHE A 132 -2.19 14.78 -13.10
C PHE A 132 -3.19 14.05 -14.00
N LEU A 133 -4.10 13.28 -13.40
CA LEU A 133 -5.17 12.62 -14.16
C LEU A 133 -6.12 13.65 -14.78
N ALA A 134 -6.53 14.67 -14.02
CA ALA A 134 -7.40 15.73 -14.54
C ALA A 134 -6.73 16.54 -15.66
N ILE A 135 -5.44 16.85 -15.53
CA ILE A 135 -4.67 17.56 -16.56
C ILE A 135 -4.51 16.67 -17.80
N GLY A 136 -4.11 15.40 -17.64
CA GLY A 136 -3.91 14.48 -18.75
C GLY A 136 -5.18 14.27 -19.58
N TRP A 137 -6.28 13.88 -18.94
CA TRP A 137 -7.54 13.60 -19.65
C TRP A 137 -8.28 14.87 -20.07
N GLY A 138 -8.25 15.91 -19.24
CA GLY A 138 -8.92 17.18 -19.51
C GLY A 138 -8.27 17.95 -20.66
N LEU A 139 -6.94 18.10 -20.64
CA LEU A 139 -6.21 18.82 -21.70
C LEU A 139 -6.37 18.12 -23.06
N SER A 140 -6.26 16.78 -23.09
CA SER A 140 -6.47 16.01 -24.32
C SER A 140 -7.89 16.18 -24.88
N LEU A 141 -8.91 16.15 -24.02
CA LEU A 141 -10.30 16.34 -24.45
C LEU A 141 -10.54 17.75 -25.01
N VAL A 142 -9.97 18.79 -24.39
CA VAL A 142 -10.06 20.16 -24.88
C VAL A 142 -9.42 20.31 -26.26
N ILE A 143 -8.20 19.78 -26.46
CA ILE A 143 -7.50 19.85 -27.75
C ILE A 143 -8.29 19.11 -28.85
N ILE A 144 -8.83 17.93 -28.55
CA ILE A 144 -9.63 17.15 -29.51
C ILE A 144 -10.91 17.89 -29.89
N ILE A 145 -11.60 18.52 -28.93
CA ILE A 145 -12.81 19.31 -29.21
C ILE A 145 -12.48 20.50 -30.12
N ILE A 146 -11.41 21.24 -29.84
CA ILE A 146 -10.99 22.37 -30.68
C ILE A 146 -10.70 21.89 -32.11
N TYR A 147 -9.93 20.80 -32.26
CA TYR A 147 -9.67 20.20 -33.56
C TYR A 147 -10.95 19.80 -34.30
N ALA A 148 -11.88 19.11 -33.62
CA ALA A 148 -13.13 18.66 -34.21
C ALA A 148 -14.01 19.82 -34.66
N VAL A 149 -14.12 20.90 -33.86
CA VAL A 149 -14.88 22.11 -34.21
C VAL A 149 -14.26 22.81 -35.42
N VAL A 150 -12.93 23.01 -35.43
CA VAL A 150 -12.24 23.62 -36.56
C VAL A 150 -12.44 22.79 -37.84
N ARG A 151 -12.32 21.46 -37.75
CA ARG A 151 -12.53 20.55 -38.89
C ARG A 151 -13.97 20.53 -39.38
N TYR A 152 -14.95 20.64 -38.49
CA TYR A 152 -16.37 20.70 -38.84
C TYR A 152 -16.71 21.92 -39.69
N HIS A 153 -16.08 23.07 -39.42
CA HIS A 153 -16.33 24.30 -40.16
C HIS A 153 -15.64 24.37 -41.54
N ILE A 154 -14.74 23.43 -41.85
CA ILE A 154 -14.08 23.40 -43.17
C ILE A 154 -14.95 22.59 -44.14
N PRO A 155 -15.54 23.22 -45.18
CA PRO A 155 -16.38 22.51 -46.13
C PRO A 155 -15.57 21.46 -46.90
N GLY A 156 -16.14 20.26 -47.10
CA GLY A 156 -15.46 19.13 -47.75
C GLY A 156 -14.50 18.34 -46.85
N ALA A 157 -14.04 18.91 -45.73
CA ALA A 157 -13.14 18.21 -44.80
C ALA A 157 -13.80 17.09 -43.99
N THR A 158 -15.13 16.97 -44.04
CA THR A 158 -15.91 15.94 -43.33
C THR A 158 -16.07 14.65 -44.12
N GLU A 159 -15.69 14.64 -45.41
CA GLU A 159 -15.74 13.44 -46.23
C GLU A 159 -14.61 12.46 -45.81
N ARG A 160 -14.87 11.14 -45.92
CA ARG A 160 -13.90 10.06 -45.67
C ARG A 160 -13.21 10.09 -44.29
N CYS A 161 -13.99 10.05 -43.21
CA CYS A 161 -13.52 9.86 -41.83
C CYS A 161 -12.38 10.80 -41.39
N TRP A 162 -12.30 12.01 -41.95
CA TRP A 162 -11.25 13.01 -41.65
C TRP A 162 -9.82 12.53 -41.93
N MET A 163 -9.65 11.54 -42.82
CA MET A 163 -8.33 10.98 -43.17
C MET A 163 -7.54 11.82 -44.19
N GLU A 164 -8.18 12.81 -44.81
CA GLU A 164 -7.52 13.70 -45.76
C GLU A 164 -6.69 14.77 -45.02
N GLN A 165 -5.44 14.96 -45.46
CA GLN A 165 -4.47 15.82 -44.79
C GLN A 165 -4.88 17.29 -44.91
N SER A 166 -4.98 17.99 -43.78
CA SER A 166 -5.39 19.39 -43.68
C SER A 166 -4.50 20.12 -42.69
N GLU A 167 -4.34 21.43 -42.90
CA GLU A 167 -3.57 22.31 -42.00
C GLU A 167 -4.05 22.27 -40.54
N ALA A 168 -5.32 21.90 -40.30
CA ALA A 168 -5.86 21.73 -38.96
C ALA A 168 -5.21 20.56 -38.17
N PHE A 169 -4.54 19.62 -38.85
CA PHE A 169 -3.84 18.49 -38.21
C PHE A 169 -2.76 18.94 -37.22
N TRP A 170 -2.13 20.10 -37.47
CA TRP A 170 -1.11 20.67 -36.59
C TRP A 170 -1.62 21.01 -35.19
N ILE A 171 -2.94 21.23 -35.01
CA ILE A 171 -3.57 21.51 -33.71
C ILE A 171 -3.37 20.32 -32.74
N ILE A 172 -3.40 19.09 -33.23
CA ILE A 172 -3.18 17.88 -32.43
C ILE A 172 -1.69 17.53 -32.39
N THR A 173 -0.97 17.70 -33.49
CA THR A 173 0.42 17.21 -33.61
C THR A 173 1.41 18.05 -32.79
N VAL A 174 1.27 19.38 -32.75
CA VAL A 174 2.22 20.28 -32.05
C VAL A 174 2.30 19.99 -30.53
N PRO A 175 1.20 19.85 -29.79
CA PRO A 175 1.25 19.54 -28.36
C PRO A 175 1.77 18.12 -28.03
N VAL A 176 1.64 17.16 -28.97
CA VAL A 176 1.96 15.75 -28.71
C VAL A 176 3.41 15.41 -29.06
N ILE A 177 4.07 16.17 -29.95
CA ILE A 177 5.49 16.01 -30.31
C ILE A 177 6.42 15.92 -29.08
N PRO A 178 6.31 16.81 -28.06
CA PRO A 178 7.16 16.74 -26.87
C PRO A 178 6.87 15.56 -25.95
N LEU A 179 5.68 14.94 -26.06
CA LEU A 179 5.16 13.97 -25.08
C LEU A 179 5.40 12.51 -25.48
N PHE A 180 5.52 12.17 -26.77
CA PHE A 180 5.48 10.76 -27.24
C PHE A 180 6.64 10.28 -28.16
N GLY A 181 7.67 11.08 -28.43
CA GLY A 181 8.93 10.60 -29.04
C GLY A 181 8.86 10.13 -30.52
N LEU A 182 9.86 9.31 -30.93
CA LEU A 182 10.31 8.93 -32.30
C LEU A 182 9.24 8.76 -33.38
N HIS A 183 8.03 8.35 -33.02
CA HIS A 183 6.92 8.14 -33.94
C HIS A 183 6.41 9.44 -34.58
N PHE A 184 6.55 10.57 -33.88
CA PHE A 184 6.12 11.90 -34.34
C PHE A 184 7.09 12.60 -35.30
N VAL A 185 8.33 12.08 -35.47
CA VAL A 185 9.24 12.62 -36.49
C VAL A 185 8.83 12.14 -37.87
N LEU A 186 8.26 10.94 -37.99
CA LEU A 186 7.94 10.36 -39.29
C LEU A 186 6.55 10.80 -39.78
N ILE A 187 5.53 10.79 -38.90
CA ILE A 187 4.12 11.11 -39.24
C ILE A 187 3.93 12.39 -40.08
N PRO A 188 4.58 13.53 -39.76
CA PRO A 188 4.40 14.78 -40.50
C PRO A 188 4.95 14.76 -41.94
N PHE A 189 5.93 13.90 -42.23
CA PHE A 189 6.57 13.81 -43.55
C PHE A 189 5.96 12.70 -44.41
N ARG A 190 4.63 12.51 -44.35
CA ARG A 190 3.94 11.60 -45.26
C ARG A 190 4.23 12.03 -46.72
N PRO A 191 4.90 11.21 -47.53
CA PRO A 191 5.16 11.55 -48.92
C PRO A 191 3.83 11.57 -49.71
N SER A 192 3.75 12.46 -50.70
CA SER A 192 2.61 12.55 -51.62
C SER A 192 2.31 11.19 -52.28
N PRO A 193 1.03 10.91 -52.58
CA PRO A 193 0.65 9.67 -53.25
C PRO A 193 1.43 9.50 -54.55
N GLU A 194 1.92 8.27 -54.81
CA GLU A 194 2.65 7.83 -56.02
C GLU A 194 4.20 7.99 -56.01
N MET A 195 4.82 8.44 -54.91
CA MET A 195 6.30 8.44 -54.80
C MET A 195 6.87 7.06 -54.37
N PRO A 196 8.09 6.69 -54.81
CA PRO A 196 8.70 5.38 -54.53
C PRO A 196 8.96 5.08 -53.04
N GLY A 197 8.84 6.07 -52.15
CA GLY A 197 9.00 5.93 -50.70
C GLY A 197 7.70 5.72 -49.91
N GLU A 198 6.52 5.84 -50.52
CA GLU A 198 5.24 5.83 -49.81
C GLU A 198 4.96 4.48 -49.12
N LYS A 199 5.19 3.37 -49.83
CA LYS A 199 4.95 2.02 -49.31
C LYS A 199 5.89 1.68 -48.14
N LEU A 200 7.15 2.06 -48.27
CA LEU A 200 8.14 1.87 -47.20
C LEU A 200 7.77 2.69 -45.96
N TYR A 201 7.40 3.95 -46.15
CA TYR A 201 6.97 4.83 -45.08
C TYR A 201 5.73 4.29 -44.33
N GLN A 202 4.71 3.81 -45.05
CA GLN A 202 3.50 3.23 -44.46
C GLN A 202 3.82 2.02 -43.57
N VAL A 203 4.68 1.11 -44.04
CA VAL A 203 5.09 -0.08 -43.29
C VAL A 203 5.90 0.30 -42.05
N VAL A 204 6.90 1.17 -42.20
CA VAL A 204 7.75 1.61 -41.08
C VAL A 204 6.94 2.35 -40.03
N SER A 205 6.06 3.27 -40.45
CA SER A 205 5.18 3.98 -39.52
C SER A 205 4.25 3.03 -38.79
N ALA A 206 3.59 2.09 -39.49
CA ALA A 206 2.68 1.13 -38.88
C ALA A 206 3.39 0.23 -37.83
N LEU A 207 4.62 -0.22 -38.13
CA LEU A 207 5.44 -0.98 -37.19
C LEU A 207 5.81 -0.14 -35.96
N LEU A 208 6.24 1.11 -36.17
CA LEU A 208 6.58 1.99 -35.06
C LEU A 208 5.38 2.31 -34.17
N THR A 209 4.18 2.57 -34.73
CA THR A 209 2.95 2.78 -33.94
C THR A 209 2.61 1.55 -33.11
N SER A 210 2.66 0.37 -33.75
CA SER A 210 2.22 -0.88 -33.15
C SER A 210 3.12 -1.33 -32.00
N LEU A 211 4.40 -0.96 -32.03
CA LEU A 211 5.38 -1.31 -31.00
C LEU A 211 5.49 -0.27 -29.87
N GLN A 212 4.82 0.89 -29.96
CA GLN A 212 4.92 1.93 -28.93
C GLN A 212 4.54 1.42 -27.54
N GLY A 213 3.44 0.67 -27.44
CA GLY A 213 2.98 0.10 -26.16
C GLY A 213 3.99 -0.89 -25.56
N VAL A 214 4.66 -1.68 -26.41
CA VAL A 214 5.71 -2.61 -25.97
C VAL A 214 6.92 -1.85 -25.44
N CYS A 215 7.36 -0.80 -26.13
CA CYS A 215 8.48 0.04 -25.68
C CYS A 215 8.19 0.69 -24.32
N VAL A 216 7.00 1.27 -24.14
CA VAL A 216 6.59 1.89 -22.87
C VAL A 216 6.53 0.86 -21.75
N ALA A 217 5.94 -0.32 -22.00
CA ALA A 217 5.87 -1.40 -21.02
C ALA A 217 7.27 -1.91 -20.63
N VAL A 218 8.19 -2.04 -21.58
CA VAL A 218 9.57 -2.44 -21.28
C VAL A 218 10.25 -1.41 -20.38
N LEU A 219 10.22 -0.14 -20.73
CA LEU A 219 10.92 0.93 -20.00
C LEU A 219 10.36 1.18 -18.59
N PHE A 220 9.04 1.22 -18.44
CA PHE A 220 8.42 1.61 -17.17
C PHE A 220 8.00 0.42 -16.29
N CYS A 221 7.84 -0.78 -16.85
CA CYS A 221 7.42 -1.98 -16.12
C CYS A 221 8.52 -3.04 -16.06
N PHE A 222 8.96 -3.60 -17.20
CA PHE A 222 9.86 -4.76 -17.18
C PHE A 222 11.30 -4.43 -16.76
N THR A 223 11.80 -3.25 -17.08
CA THR A 223 13.12 -2.78 -16.61
C THR A 223 13.06 -2.10 -15.26
N ASN A 224 11.87 -1.95 -14.67
CA ASN A 224 11.72 -1.29 -13.38
C ASN A 224 12.29 -2.17 -12.26
N HIS A 225 13.24 -1.62 -11.51
CA HIS A 225 13.94 -2.33 -10.44
C HIS A 225 12.99 -2.92 -9.40
N ASP A 226 11.93 -2.20 -9.04
CA ASP A 226 10.99 -2.62 -7.99
C ASP A 226 10.13 -3.78 -8.47
N VAL A 227 9.67 -3.73 -9.74
CA VAL A 227 8.92 -4.81 -10.38
C VAL A 227 9.79 -6.07 -10.49
N VAL A 228 11.04 -5.91 -10.94
CA VAL A 228 11.99 -7.03 -11.04
C VAL A 228 12.25 -7.66 -9.67
N THR A 229 12.42 -6.85 -8.63
CA THR A 229 12.64 -7.31 -7.26
C THR A 229 11.41 -8.06 -6.74
N ALA A 230 10.22 -7.49 -6.90
CA ALA A 230 8.96 -8.10 -6.49
C ALA A 230 8.72 -9.44 -7.21
N ALA A 231 8.98 -9.51 -8.53
CA ALA A 231 8.87 -10.72 -9.31
C ALA A 231 9.86 -11.81 -8.85
N LYS A 232 11.12 -11.45 -8.59
CA LYS A 232 12.12 -12.38 -8.05
C LYS A 232 11.71 -12.94 -6.69
N THR A 233 11.23 -12.08 -5.79
CA THR A 233 10.74 -12.51 -4.47
C THR A 233 9.52 -13.42 -4.59
N TYR A 234 8.59 -13.10 -5.49
CA TYR A 234 7.43 -13.94 -5.76
C TYR A 234 7.84 -15.33 -6.28
N ILE A 235 8.70 -15.39 -7.29
CA ILE A 235 9.19 -16.65 -7.87
C ILE A 235 9.93 -17.48 -6.82
N SER A 236 10.81 -16.86 -6.02
CA SER A 236 11.53 -17.55 -4.95
C SER A 236 10.58 -18.17 -3.91
N ARG A 237 9.52 -17.44 -3.51
CA ARG A 237 8.48 -17.97 -2.60
C ARG A 237 7.67 -19.10 -3.24
N TYR A 238 7.36 -18.99 -4.53
CA TYR A 238 6.62 -20.01 -5.27
C TYR A 238 7.42 -21.30 -5.39
N VAL A 239 8.71 -21.20 -5.73
CA VAL A 239 9.63 -22.36 -5.78
C VAL A 239 9.72 -23.01 -4.40
N GLN A 240 9.97 -22.23 -3.34
CA GLN A 240 10.04 -22.75 -1.97
C GLN A 240 8.71 -23.40 -1.51
N HIS A 241 7.55 -22.88 -1.93
CA HIS A 241 6.26 -23.50 -1.58
C HIS A 241 6.05 -24.85 -2.28
N ASN A 242 6.50 -25.00 -3.53
CA ASN A 242 6.39 -26.25 -4.29
C ASN A 242 7.45 -27.29 -3.90
N ASP A 243 8.61 -26.87 -3.39
CA ASP A 243 9.63 -27.77 -2.84
C ASP A 243 9.25 -28.32 -1.45
N VAL A 244 8.22 -27.78 -0.79
CA VAL A 244 7.69 -28.24 0.52
C VAL A 244 6.56 -29.27 0.37
N ILE A 245 6.33 -29.83 -0.83
CA ILE A 245 5.64 -31.13 -0.93
C ILE A 245 6.61 -32.17 -0.37
N PRO A 246 6.37 -32.73 0.83
CA PRO A 246 7.34 -33.62 1.42
C PRO A 246 7.39 -34.90 0.59
N MET A 247 8.58 -35.28 0.12
CA MET A 247 8.91 -36.66 -0.22
C MET A 247 8.91 -37.57 1.03
N THR A 248 7.93 -37.42 1.93
CA THR A 248 7.64 -38.40 2.98
C THR A 248 6.72 -39.45 2.38
N GLY A 249 7.31 -40.30 1.55
CA GLY A 249 6.60 -41.39 0.89
C GLY A 249 7.62 -42.38 0.36
N LEU A 250 8.36 -43.02 1.29
CA LEU A 250 8.94 -44.38 1.24
C LEU A 250 10.04 -44.46 2.31
N ALA A 251 9.65 -44.68 3.58
CA ALA A 251 10.55 -45.36 4.50
C ALA A 251 10.45 -46.86 4.19
N PRO A 252 11.56 -47.57 3.92
CA PRO A 252 11.54 -49.03 3.86
C PRO A 252 11.17 -49.56 5.26
N ARG A 253 10.12 -50.38 5.31
CA ARG A 253 9.87 -51.28 6.44
C ARG A 253 11.04 -52.26 6.49
N ASP A 254 11.99 -52.04 7.39
CA ASP A 254 12.86 -53.11 7.85
C ASP A 254 12.07 -53.95 8.84
N GLY A 255 11.57 -55.08 8.32
CA GLY A 255 10.97 -56.15 9.06
C GLY A 255 11.62 -57.46 8.64
N THR A 256 12.75 -57.79 9.26
CA THR A 256 13.25 -59.17 9.34
C THR A 256 13.76 -59.43 10.74
N ALA A 257 12.94 -60.16 11.50
CA ALA A 257 13.40 -60.99 12.59
C ALA A 257 14.34 -62.08 12.04
N GLN A 258 15.45 -62.35 12.72
CA GLN A 258 16.04 -63.69 12.81
C GLN A 258 17.16 -63.75 13.87
N VAL A 259 16.95 -64.69 14.80
CA VAL A 259 17.85 -65.38 15.76
C VAL A 259 18.43 -64.59 16.92
#